data_AF-A0A800DQ37-F1
#
_entry.id   AF-A0A800DQ37-F1
#
_cell.length_a   1.000
_cell.length_b   1.000
_cell.length_c   1.000
_cell.angle_alpha   90.00
_cell.angle_beta   90.00
_cell.angle_gamma   90.00
#
_symmetry.space_group_name_H-M   'P 1'
#
loop_
_entity.id
_entity.type
_entity.pdbx_description
1 polymer ?
#
loop_
_entity_poly.entity_id
_entity_poly.type
_entity_poly.pdbx_seq_one_letter_code
_entity_poly.pdbx_strand_id
1 'polypeptide(L)'
;MNGIVFTMGLPGVGKTTLLKKVERYLKPTHPYHHNLCPTASRFFEAFSYLINKTTQVVMGESILAAICGVVSEGCPCGITSMRIHSKTIEGRIPVSPCVYLHDYKVGNLLTDDIFEIVNSPSFKAFRHRRKEIPKKCHELNCKYLESCRGGCAARAYLVNGDLNELDPYCPTIYEMSGFPLPEFPSSVVVGHEGTRVHENYLCTWIGKPI
;
A
#
# COMPACT_ATOMS: atom_id res chain seq x y z
N MET A 1 -0.56 20.32 -17.80
CA MET A 1 -1.00 19.52 -16.63
C MET A 1 -0.04 18.35 -16.47
N ASN A 2 1.01 18.51 -15.67
CA ASN A 2 2.05 17.49 -15.51
C ASN A 2 2.04 16.99 -14.06
N GLY A 3 1.05 16.15 -13.73
CA GLY A 3 1.12 15.33 -12.51
C GLY A 3 1.95 14.09 -12.83
N ILE A 4 2.95 13.77 -12.01
CA ILE A 4 3.60 12.47 -12.06
C ILE A 4 2.68 11.50 -11.33
N VAL A 5 1.89 10.73 -12.08
CA VAL A 5 1.12 9.61 -11.52
C VAL A 5 1.99 8.37 -11.60
N PHE A 6 2.37 7.80 -10.46
CA PHE A 6 3.02 6.49 -10.43
C PHE A 6 1.95 5.40 -10.63
N THR A 7 1.64 5.06 -11.88
CA THR A 7 0.79 3.90 -12.20
C THR A 7 1.61 2.71 -12.67
N MET A 8 1.24 1.51 -12.25
CA MET A 8 1.79 0.25 -12.77
C MET A 8 1.55 0.13 -14.28
N GLY A 9 2.62 0.09 -15.07
CA GLY A 9 2.61 -0.22 -16.49
C GLY A 9 3.82 -1.08 -16.86
N LEU A 10 3.56 -2.19 -17.55
CA LEU A 10 4.58 -3.06 -18.15
C LEU A 10 5.42 -2.28 -19.18
N PRO A 11 6.70 -2.65 -19.41
CA PRO A 11 7.60 -1.86 -20.23
C PRO A 11 7.32 -2.05 -21.72
N GLY A 12 7.13 -0.94 -22.44
CA GLY A 12 7.05 -0.91 -23.91
C GLY A 12 7.50 0.42 -24.49
N VAL A 13 8.71 0.40 -25.07
CA VAL A 13 9.25 1.22 -26.17
C VAL A 13 9.43 2.75 -26.00
N GLY A 14 10.68 3.22 -26.15
CA GLY A 14 10.98 4.57 -26.65
C GLY A 14 12.03 5.35 -25.86
N LYS A 15 13.23 5.52 -26.44
CA LYS A 15 14.41 6.20 -25.87
C LYS A 15 14.18 7.71 -25.62
N THR A 16 14.59 8.21 -24.45
CA THR A 16 15.21 9.55 -24.33
C THR A 16 16.15 9.58 -23.12
N THR A 17 17.35 10.08 -23.37
CA THR A 17 18.51 10.13 -22.47
C THR A 17 18.30 11.15 -21.35
N LEU A 18 18.01 10.66 -20.15
CA LEU A 18 18.26 11.34 -18.88
C LEU A 18 18.44 10.24 -17.84
N LEU A 19 19.65 10.11 -17.28
CA LEU A 19 19.91 9.31 -16.09
C LEU A 19 19.12 9.91 -14.93
N LYS A 20 17.84 9.57 -14.82
CA LYS A 20 17.06 9.69 -13.60
C LYS A 20 16.72 8.26 -13.22
N LYS A 21 17.34 7.75 -12.16
CA LYS A 21 16.91 6.52 -11.48
C LYS A 21 15.40 6.66 -11.22
N VAL A 22 14.57 6.12 -12.11
CA VAL A 22 13.15 5.94 -11.85
C VAL A 22 13.09 4.73 -10.96
N GLU A 23 13.22 4.94 -9.65
CA GLU A 23 12.97 3.88 -8.68
C GLU A 23 11.46 3.60 -8.71
N ARG A 24 11.08 2.60 -9.51
CA ARG A 24 9.73 2.07 -9.52
C ARG A 24 9.56 1.27 -8.24
N TYR A 25 8.78 1.80 -7.31
CA TYR A 25 8.33 1.01 -6.18
C TYR A 25 7.28 0.00 -6.67
N LEU A 26 7.73 -1.23 -6.92
CA LEU A 26 6.84 -2.35 -7.21
C LEU A 26 6.26 -2.85 -5.88
N LYS A 27 4.94 -2.76 -5.72
CA LYS A 27 4.25 -3.55 -4.70
C LYS A 27 4.18 -5.01 -5.19
N PRO A 28 4.55 -5.99 -4.36
CA PRO A 28 4.51 -7.38 -4.79
C PRO A 28 3.06 -7.78 -5.05
N THR A 29 2.85 -8.58 -6.10
CA THR A 29 1.56 -9.24 -6.38
C THR A 29 1.65 -10.77 -6.36
N HIS A 30 2.84 -11.31 -6.05
CA HIS A 30 3.13 -12.73 -5.98
C HIS A 30 4.36 -12.93 -5.06
N PRO A 31 4.45 -14.02 -4.28
CA PRO A 31 5.58 -14.23 -3.36
C PRO A 31 6.98 -14.10 -3.97
N TYR A 32 7.23 -14.63 -5.18
CA TYR A 32 8.54 -14.49 -5.84
C TYR A 32 8.93 -13.03 -6.18
N HIS A 33 7.96 -12.08 -6.21
CA HIS A 33 8.27 -10.65 -6.39
C HIS A 33 9.00 -10.04 -5.20
N HIS A 34 9.04 -10.71 -4.05
CA HIS A 34 9.74 -10.23 -2.86
C HIS A 34 11.20 -9.83 -3.18
N ASN A 35 11.91 -10.65 -3.96
CA ASN A 35 13.30 -10.39 -4.33
C ASN A 35 13.48 -9.22 -5.32
N LEU A 36 12.38 -8.73 -5.91
CA LEU A 36 12.36 -7.56 -6.78
C LEU A 36 11.97 -6.28 -6.03
N CYS A 37 11.45 -6.40 -4.81
CA CYS A 37 11.08 -5.27 -3.98
C CYS A 37 12.34 -4.60 -3.40
N PRO A 38 12.35 -3.28 -3.20
CA PRO A 38 13.49 -2.61 -2.57
C PRO A 38 13.69 -3.11 -1.13
N THR A 39 14.94 -3.05 -0.65
CA THR A 39 15.22 -3.21 0.77
C THR A 39 14.58 -2.08 1.57
N ALA A 40 14.39 -2.26 2.89
CA ALA A 40 13.82 -1.22 3.75
C ALA A 40 14.62 0.10 3.67
N SER A 41 15.95 0.04 3.66
CA SER A 41 16.79 1.24 3.49
C SER A 41 16.47 1.99 2.21
N ARG A 42 16.46 1.30 1.08
CA ARG A 42 16.16 1.91 -0.23
C ARG A 42 14.73 2.45 -0.28
N PHE A 43 13.78 1.75 0.34
CA PHE A 43 12.41 2.23 0.45
C PHE A 43 12.35 3.57 1.20
N PHE A 44 12.93 3.65 2.40
CA PHE A 44 12.89 4.88 3.20
C PHE A 44 13.70 6.02 2.59
N GLU A 45 14.89 5.76 2.04
CA GLU A 45 15.72 6.76 1.35
C GLU A 45 14.97 7.36 0.15
N ALA A 46 14.37 6.51 -0.68
CA ALA A 46 13.64 6.94 -1.87
C ALA A 46 12.42 7.80 -1.48
N PHE A 47 11.62 7.36 -0.50
CA PHE A 47 10.43 8.09 -0.10
C PHE A 47 10.76 9.37 0.69
N SER A 48 11.82 9.38 1.50
CA SER A 48 12.31 10.62 2.12
C SER A 48 12.68 11.64 1.05
N TYR A 49 13.45 11.24 0.03
CA TYR A 49 13.79 12.12 -1.08
C TYR A 49 12.54 12.65 -1.82
N LEU A 50 11.62 11.74 -2.17
CA LEU A 50 10.43 12.08 -2.94
C LEU A 50 9.50 13.03 -2.16
N ILE A 51 9.24 12.74 -0.89
CA ILE A 51 8.36 13.55 -0.04
C ILE A 51 8.96 14.95 0.18
N ASN A 52 10.27 15.07 0.39
CA ASN A 52 10.94 16.36 0.53
C ASN A 52 10.98 17.20 -0.77
N LYS A 53 10.73 16.59 -1.94
CA LYS A 53 10.76 17.27 -3.25
C LYS A 53 9.37 17.46 -3.87
N THR A 54 8.32 17.21 -3.11
CA THR A 54 6.94 17.27 -3.63
C THR A 54 5.99 17.92 -2.64
N THR A 55 4.95 18.55 -3.17
CA THR A 55 3.72 18.83 -2.42
C THR A 55 2.89 17.55 -2.36
N GLN A 56 2.45 17.15 -1.18
CA GLN A 56 1.72 15.90 -1.01
C GLN A 56 0.28 16.03 -1.47
N VAL A 57 -0.13 15.15 -2.38
CA VAL A 57 -1.48 15.09 -2.95
C VAL A 57 -2.26 13.96 -2.31
N VAL A 58 -1.69 12.76 -2.19
CA VAL A 58 -2.34 11.62 -1.52
C VAL A 58 -1.32 10.88 -0.67
N MET A 59 -1.70 10.56 0.57
CA MET A 59 -0.91 9.77 1.53
C MET A 59 -1.70 8.55 1.99
N GLY A 60 -2.03 7.64 1.07
CA GLY A 60 -2.78 6.42 1.38
C GLY A 60 -1.89 5.25 1.84
N GLU A 61 -0.58 5.32 1.65
CA GLU A 61 0.36 4.34 2.19
C GLU A 61 0.52 4.57 3.70
N SER A 62 0.05 3.65 4.53
CA SER A 62 -0.11 3.89 5.98
C SER A 62 1.22 4.00 6.74
N ILE A 63 2.31 3.42 6.23
CA ILE A 63 3.65 3.58 6.83
C ILE A 63 4.15 4.99 6.56
N LEU A 64 4.07 5.45 5.31
CA LEU A 64 4.48 6.81 4.96
C LEU A 64 3.59 7.86 5.65
N ALA A 65 2.28 7.62 5.70
CA ALA A 65 1.34 8.49 6.41
C ALA A 65 1.73 8.62 7.89
N ALA A 66 1.99 7.51 8.58
CA ALA A 66 2.36 7.52 9.98
C ALA A 66 3.71 8.22 10.24
N ILE A 67 4.72 7.98 9.41
CA ILE A 67 6.05 8.61 9.55
C ILE A 67 5.97 10.12 9.30
N CYS A 68 5.16 10.55 8.34
CA CYS A 68 4.97 11.97 8.02
C CYS A 68 3.96 12.70 8.93
N GLY A 69 3.43 12.03 9.96
CA GLY A 69 2.46 12.61 10.89
C GLY A 69 1.08 12.88 10.27
N VAL A 70 0.72 12.16 9.20
CA VAL A 70 -0.62 12.19 8.60
C VAL A 70 -1.50 11.17 9.31
N VAL A 71 -2.68 11.62 9.75
CA VAL A 71 -3.68 10.74 10.36
C VAL A 71 -4.24 9.79 9.31
N SER A 72 -4.18 8.49 9.57
CA SER A 72 -4.69 7.43 8.70
C SER A 72 -5.40 6.37 9.55
N GLU A 73 -6.41 5.73 8.98
CA GLU A 73 -7.09 4.58 9.60
C GLU A 73 -6.58 3.23 9.05
N GLY A 74 -5.31 3.20 8.61
CA GLY A 74 -4.66 2.03 8.03
C GLY A 74 -5.05 1.73 6.57
N CYS A 75 -4.78 0.50 6.15
CA CYS A 75 -5.02 0.04 4.77
C CYS A 75 -6.54 0.00 4.43
N PRO A 76 -7.00 0.61 3.31
CA PRO A 76 -8.42 0.64 2.94
C PRO A 76 -8.97 -0.66 2.34
N CYS A 77 -8.08 -1.57 1.91
CA CYS A 77 -8.42 -2.79 1.17
C CYS A 77 -9.39 -3.69 1.94
N GLY A 78 -10.49 -4.08 1.30
CA GLY A 78 -11.53 -4.94 1.86
C GLY A 78 -12.55 -4.23 2.75
N ILE A 79 -12.43 -2.90 2.89
CA ILE A 79 -13.21 -2.06 3.81
C ILE A 79 -13.94 -0.99 3.03
N THR A 80 -13.18 -0.02 2.52
CA THR A 80 -13.66 1.09 1.68
C THR A 80 -13.28 0.89 0.23
N SER A 81 -12.48 -0.15 -0.07
CA SER A 81 -12.10 -0.51 -1.43
C SER A 81 -12.10 -2.01 -1.69
N MET A 82 -12.31 -2.35 -2.96
CA MET A 82 -12.20 -3.69 -3.53
C MET A 82 -11.71 -3.62 -4.97
N ARG A 83 -11.25 -4.75 -5.51
CA ARG A 83 -10.81 -4.87 -6.89
C ARG A 83 -11.69 -5.85 -7.65
N ILE A 84 -12.35 -5.36 -8.69
CA ILE A 84 -12.96 -6.19 -9.73
C ILE A 84 -11.86 -6.55 -10.73
N HIS A 85 -11.75 -7.84 -11.07
CA HIS A 85 -10.74 -8.35 -12.00
C HIS A 85 -11.30 -8.50 -13.41
N SER A 86 -10.40 -8.63 -14.39
CA SER A 86 -10.79 -8.98 -15.76
C SER A 86 -11.47 -10.35 -15.80
N LYS A 87 -12.31 -10.55 -16.83
CA LYS A 87 -12.97 -11.83 -17.09
C LYS A 87 -11.91 -12.94 -17.27
N THR A 88 -12.04 -14.03 -16.51
CA THR A 88 -11.15 -15.19 -16.60
C THR A 88 -11.44 -16.00 -17.86
N ILE A 89 -10.55 -16.95 -18.19
CA ILE A 89 -10.75 -17.85 -19.33
C ILE A 89 -12.01 -18.72 -19.16
N GLU A 90 -12.37 -19.06 -17.92
CA GLU A 90 -13.62 -19.76 -17.57
C GLU A 90 -14.85 -18.83 -17.59
N GLY A 91 -14.66 -17.56 -17.96
CA GLY A 91 -15.73 -16.60 -18.12
C GLY A 91 -16.22 -15.94 -16.83
N ARG A 92 -15.52 -16.09 -15.70
CA ARG A 92 -15.90 -15.48 -14.42
C ARG A 92 -15.29 -14.09 -14.24
N ILE A 93 -15.93 -13.23 -13.45
CA ILE A 93 -15.38 -11.93 -13.03
C ILE A 93 -15.17 -11.96 -11.52
N PRO A 94 -14.00 -12.39 -11.01
CA PRO A 94 -13.77 -12.45 -9.57
C PRO A 94 -13.49 -11.07 -8.98
N VAL A 95 -13.68 -10.96 -7.68
CA VAL A 95 -13.42 -9.75 -6.89
C VAL A 95 -12.43 -10.07 -5.77
N SER A 96 -11.51 -9.17 -5.43
CA SER A 96 -10.63 -9.32 -4.27
C SER A 96 -10.66 -8.10 -3.34
N PRO A 97 -10.35 -8.28 -2.04
CA PRO A 97 -10.24 -7.16 -1.08
C PRO A 97 -9.15 -6.15 -1.46
N CYS A 98 -8.04 -6.65 -2.02
CA CYS A 98 -6.86 -5.84 -2.34
C CYS A 98 -6.49 -5.97 -3.82
N VAL A 99 -6.06 -4.86 -4.43
CA VAL A 99 -5.56 -4.83 -5.81
C VAL A 99 -4.30 -5.67 -6.02
N TYR A 100 -3.48 -5.82 -4.99
CA TYR A 100 -2.19 -6.53 -5.06
C TYR A 100 -2.29 -8.00 -4.66
N LEU A 101 -3.30 -8.40 -3.87
CA LEU A 101 -3.39 -9.76 -3.33
C LEU A 101 -4.42 -10.60 -4.09
N HIS A 102 -3.96 -11.36 -5.08
CA HIS A 102 -4.81 -12.09 -6.00
C HIS A 102 -5.27 -13.45 -5.46
N ASP A 103 -4.58 -14.01 -4.46
CA ASP A 103 -4.96 -15.24 -3.76
C ASP A 103 -6.32 -15.12 -3.04
N TYR A 104 -6.76 -13.89 -2.77
CA TYR A 104 -8.02 -13.57 -2.11
C TYR A 104 -9.15 -13.24 -3.11
N LYS A 105 -9.02 -13.66 -4.38
CA LYS A 105 -10.10 -13.57 -5.38
C LYS A 105 -11.24 -14.51 -4.98
N VAL A 106 -12.46 -13.97 -4.96
CA VAL A 106 -13.69 -14.68 -4.61
C VAL A 106 -14.82 -14.30 -5.55
N GLY A 107 -15.79 -15.22 -5.65
CA GLY A 107 -17.04 -15.04 -6.38
C GLY A 107 -16.89 -14.87 -7.88
N ASN A 108 -18.04 -14.62 -8.51
CA ASN A 108 -18.22 -14.26 -9.90
C ASN A 108 -19.28 -13.16 -10.01
N LEU A 109 -18.86 -11.94 -10.29
CA LEU A 109 -19.73 -10.76 -10.35
C LEU A 109 -20.84 -10.86 -11.40
N LEU A 110 -20.74 -11.80 -12.35
CA LEU A 110 -21.77 -12.04 -13.36
C LEU A 110 -22.96 -12.85 -12.84
N THR A 111 -22.80 -13.59 -11.73
CA THR A 111 -23.80 -14.55 -11.22
C THR A 111 -24.10 -14.39 -9.75
N ASP A 112 -23.11 -13.95 -8.96
CA ASP A 112 -23.21 -13.92 -7.50
C ASP A 112 -23.63 -12.54 -7.03
N ASP A 113 -24.36 -12.49 -5.91
CA ASP A 113 -24.72 -11.22 -5.28
C ASP A 113 -23.48 -10.54 -4.68
N ILE A 114 -23.33 -9.24 -4.95
CA ILE A 114 -22.15 -8.48 -4.50
C ILE A 114 -22.06 -8.40 -2.97
N PHE A 115 -23.18 -8.37 -2.25
CA PHE A 115 -23.18 -8.36 -0.79
C PHE A 115 -22.67 -9.68 -0.23
N GLU A 116 -22.97 -10.80 -0.87
CA GLU A 116 -22.40 -12.10 -0.50
C GLU A 116 -20.89 -12.15 -0.77
N ILE A 117 -20.43 -11.64 -1.91
CA ILE A 117 -18.99 -11.55 -2.24
C ILE A 117 -18.23 -10.75 -1.18
N VAL A 118 -18.69 -9.55 -0.83
CA VAL A 118 -18.00 -8.70 0.16
C VAL A 118 -18.16 -9.20 1.60
N ASN A 119 -19.09 -10.13 1.87
CA ASN A 119 -19.23 -10.83 3.15
C ASN A 119 -18.53 -12.19 3.21
N SER A 120 -17.81 -12.58 2.16
CA SER A 120 -17.00 -13.79 2.10
C SER A 120 -15.87 -13.82 3.14
N PRO A 121 -15.32 -15.01 3.47
CA PRO A 121 -14.18 -15.15 4.37
C PRO A 121 -12.98 -14.28 3.97
N SER A 122 -12.68 -14.14 2.68
CA SER A 122 -11.57 -13.33 2.18
C SER A 122 -11.70 -11.86 2.57
N PHE A 123 -12.89 -11.27 2.44
CA PHE A 123 -13.14 -9.90 2.88
C PHE A 123 -13.22 -9.75 4.40
N LYS A 124 -13.79 -10.75 5.09
CA LYS A 124 -13.80 -10.80 6.56
C LYS A 124 -12.39 -10.82 7.15
N ALA A 125 -11.44 -11.49 6.51
CA ALA A 125 -10.04 -11.51 6.94
C ALA A 125 -9.40 -10.11 6.91
N PHE A 126 -9.64 -9.32 5.86
CA PHE A 126 -9.16 -7.93 5.77
C PHE A 126 -9.86 -7.01 6.79
N ARG A 127 -11.17 -7.17 6.99
CA ARG A 127 -11.90 -6.46 8.07
C ARG A 127 -11.35 -6.76 9.45
N HIS A 128 -11.10 -8.03 9.74
CA HIS A 128 -10.49 -8.45 10.99
C HIS A 128 -9.10 -7.81 11.15
N ARG A 129 -8.25 -7.89 10.13
CA ARG A 129 -6.89 -7.32 10.14
C ARG A 129 -6.85 -5.79 10.30
N ARG A 130 -7.89 -5.06 9.87
CA ARG A 130 -8.01 -3.63 10.12
C ARG A 130 -8.47 -3.32 11.54
N LYS A 131 -9.43 -4.11 12.05
CA LYS A 131 -9.99 -3.94 13.39
C LYS A 131 -8.96 -4.31 14.46
N GLU A 132 -8.38 -5.50 14.34
CA GLU A 132 -7.39 -6.07 15.24
C GLU A 132 -5.99 -5.84 14.63
N ILE A 133 -5.24 -4.92 15.22
CA ILE A 133 -3.86 -4.65 14.81
C ILE A 133 -3.00 -5.88 15.18
N PRO A 134 -2.03 -6.31 14.34
CA PRO A 134 -1.17 -7.44 14.63
C PRO A 134 -0.57 -7.40 16.03
N LYS A 135 -0.61 -8.54 16.73
CA LYS A 135 -0.01 -8.71 18.07
C LYS A 135 1.45 -8.25 18.09
N LYS A 136 2.23 -8.60 17.06
CA LYS A 136 3.62 -8.18 16.90
C LYS A 136 3.78 -6.66 16.84
N CYS A 137 2.80 -5.90 16.34
CA CYS A 137 2.87 -4.43 16.37
C CYS A 137 2.68 -3.88 17.79
N HIS A 138 1.80 -4.49 18.60
CA HIS A 138 1.59 -4.09 20.00
C HIS A 138 2.83 -4.36 20.86
N GLU A 139 3.53 -5.46 20.60
CA GLU A 139 4.74 -5.87 21.34
C GLU A 139 5.93 -4.90 21.12
N LEU A 140 5.90 -4.05 20.09
CA LEU A 140 7.00 -3.15 19.73
C LEU A 140 7.00 -1.80 20.46
N ASN A 141 6.00 -1.50 21.31
CA ASN A 141 5.80 -0.17 21.88
C ASN A 141 5.88 0.94 20.80
N CYS A 142 5.25 0.69 19.66
CA CYS A 142 5.41 1.46 18.43
C CYS A 142 4.66 2.80 18.47
N LYS A 143 5.37 3.92 18.33
CA LYS A 143 4.76 5.27 18.26
C LYS A 143 3.84 5.50 17.05
N TYR A 144 3.93 4.64 16.03
CA TYR A 144 3.15 4.73 14.79
C TYR A 144 1.88 3.86 14.81
N LEU A 145 1.61 3.13 15.90
CA LEU A 145 0.63 2.05 15.95
C LEU A 145 -0.76 2.47 15.45
N GLU A 146 -1.27 3.62 15.94
CA GLU A 146 -2.64 4.07 15.66
C GLU A 146 -2.85 4.50 14.20
N SER A 147 -1.85 5.12 13.56
CA SER A 147 -1.94 5.56 12.16
C SER A 147 -1.53 4.46 11.17
N CYS A 148 -0.45 3.74 11.46
CA CYS A 148 0.08 2.69 10.57
C CYS A 148 -0.80 1.43 10.60
N ARG A 149 -1.28 1.06 11.79
CA ARG A 149 -2.12 -0.13 12.06
C ARG A 149 -1.54 -1.44 11.49
N GLY A 150 -0.22 -1.54 11.46
CA GLY A 150 0.52 -2.70 10.96
C GLY A 150 0.76 -2.72 9.45
N GLY A 151 0.58 -1.61 8.74
CA GLY A 151 1.00 -1.48 7.34
C GLY A 151 0.08 -2.19 6.32
N CYS A 152 0.68 -2.60 5.20
CA CYS A 152 -0.01 -3.22 4.07
C CYS A 152 -0.19 -4.73 4.32
N ALA A 153 -1.42 -5.16 4.62
CA ALA A 153 -1.75 -6.57 4.83
C ALA A 153 -1.34 -7.48 3.65
N ALA A 154 -1.50 -7.00 2.41
CA ALA A 154 -1.07 -7.76 1.23
C ALA A 154 0.44 -7.95 1.16
N ARG A 155 1.22 -6.95 1.57
CA ARG A 155 2.68 -7.02 1.58
C ARG A 155 3.16 -7.94 2.70
N ALA A 156 2.55 -7.85 3.88
CA ALA A 156 2.79 -8.79 4.98
C ALA A 156 2.54 -10.24 4.54
N TYR A 157 1.38 -10.54 3.92
CA TYR A 157 1.08 -11.89 3.45
C TYR A 157 2.03 -12.37 2.34
N LEU A 158 2.31 -11.55 1.34
CA LEU A 158 3.12 -11.99 0.19
C LEU A 158 4.59 -12.23 0.56
N VAL A 159 5.08 -11.61 1.63
CA VAL A 159 6.47 -11.77 2.09
C VAL A 159 6.58 -12.76 3.23
N ASN A 160 5.65 -12.73 4.19
CA ASN A 160 5.74 -13.50 5.44
C ASN A 160 4.71 -14.64 5.54
N GLY A 161 3.79 -14.76 4.58
CA GLY A 161 2.82 -15.86 4.49
C GLY A 161 1.50 -15.65 5.26
N ASP A 162 1.34 -14.58 6.03
CA ASP A 162 0.12 -14.29 6.79
C ASP A 162 -0.23 -12.79 6.78
N LEU A 163 -1.52 -12.46 6.75
CA LEU A 163 -2.00 -11.08 6.77
C LEU A 163 -1.66 -10.34 8.08
N ASN A 164 -1.59 -11.08 9.19
CA ASN A 164 -1.33 -10.59 10.54
C ASN A 164 0.16 -10.51 10.88
N GLU A 165 1.03 -10.75 9.91
CA GLU A 165 2.46 -10.51 10.07
C GLU A 165 2.79 -9.02 9.99
N LEU A 166 4.02 -8.69 10.43
CA LEU A 166 4.54 -7.34 10.28
C LEU A 166 4.75 -7.01 8.82
N ASP A 167 4.56 -5.74 8.50
CA ASP A 167 4.97 -5.23 7.20
C ASP A 167 6.50 -5.24 7.08
N PRO A 168 7.08 -5.75 5.97
CA PRO A 168 8.53 -5.72 5.72
C PRO A 168 9.17 -4.33 5.78
N TYR A 169 8.38 -3.26 5.61
CA TYR A 169 8.82 -1.88 5.76
C TYR A 169 8.43 -1.26 7.10
N CYS A 170 8.24 -2.06 8.15
CA CYS A 170 7.94 -1.56 9.50
C CYS A 170 9.05 -0.61 9.99
N PRO A 171 8.73 0.68 10.25
CA PRO A 171 9.74 1.67 10.65
C PRO A 171 10.39 1.33 11.99
N THR A 172 9.62 0.86 12.97
CA THR A 172 10.15 0.50 14.30
C THR A 172 11.14 -0.66 14.22
N ILE A 173 10.84 -1.69 13.43
CA ILE A 173 11.78 -2.81 13.23
C ILE A 173 13.05 -2.34 12.52
N TYR A 174 12.92 -1.45 11.53
CA TYR A 174 14.07 -0.87 10.83
C TYR A 174 14.98 -0.09 11.80
N GLU A 175 14.40 0.77 12.64
CA GLU A 175 15.13 1.51 13.69
C GLU A 175 15.79 0.57 14.70
N MET A 176 15.07 -0.44 15.21
CA MET A 176 15.59 -1.45 16.14
C MET A 176 16.72 -2.30 15.54
N SER A 177 16.77 -2.40 14.21
CA SER A 177 17.85 -3.10 13.50
C SER A 177 19.14 -2.26 13.37
N GLY A 178 19.19 -1.08 14.01
CA GLY A 178 20.35 -0.20 14.05
C GLY A 178 20.44 0.81 12.91
N PHE A 179 19.38 0.96 12.11
CA PHE A 179 19.34 1.90 10.99
C PHE A 179 18.40 3.08 11.31
N PRO A 180 18.91 4.33 11.37
CA PRO A 180 18.06 5.48 11.61
C PRO A 180 17.14 5.73 10.40
N LEU A 181 15.89 6.12 10.65
CA LEU A 181 15.05 6.63 9.58
C LEU A 181 15.68 7.90 8.98
N PRO A 182 15.68 8.06 7.64
CA PRO A 182 16.07 9.31 7.01
C PRO A 182 15.08 10.42 7.36
N GLU A 183 15.45 11.67 7.08
CA GLU A 183 14.64 12.83 7.42
C GLU A 183 13.33 12.85 6.62
N PHE A 184 12.20 12.67 7.31
CA PHE A 184 10.86 12.89 6.76
C PHE A 184 10.28 14.16 7.38
N PRO A 185 9.58 15.00 6.60
CA PRO A 185 8.86 16.14 7.16
C PRO A 185 7.75 15.62 8.09
N SER A 186 7.61 16.28 9.24
CA SER A 186 6.55 16.01 10.20
C SER A 186 5.33 16.89 9.92
N SER A 187 4.14 16.39 10.25
CA SER A 187 2.86 17.10 10.13
C SER A 187 2.58 17.60 8.70
N VAL A 188 2.81 16.73 7.72
CA VAL A 188 2.65 17.10 6.31
C VAL A 188 1.18 17.39 6.00
N VAL A 189 0.91 18.56 5.44
CA VAL A 189 -0.42 18.91 4.94
C VAL A 189 -0.64 18.23 3.59
N VAL A 190 -1.58 17.29 3.56
CA VAL A 190 -2.08 16.69 2.32
C VAL A 190 -3.22 17.57 1.82
N GLY A 191 -2.96 18.41 0.82
CA GLY A 191 -3.89 19.48 0.45
C GLY A 191 -4.96 19.04 -0.55
N HIS A 192 -6.25 19.34 -0.29
CA HIS A 192 -7.20 20.05 -1.19
C HIS A 192 -8.62 20.23 -0.59
N GLU A 193 -9.49 20.92 -1.34
CA GLU A 193 -10.95 20.96 -1.14
C GLU A 193 -11.66 19.86 -1.97
N GLY A 194 -12.43 18.98 -1.31
CA GLY A 194 -13.29 17.96 -1.95
C GLY A 194 -12.86 16.50 -1.71
N THR A 195 -13.37 15.56 -2.51
CA THR A 195 -12.98 14.13 -2.49
C THR A 195 -12.16 13.77 -3.73
N ARG A 196 -10.99 13.14 -3.60
CA ARG A 196 -10.24 12.58 -4.74
C ARG A 196 -10.49 11.09 -4.94
N VAL A 197 -10.47 10.66 -6.21
CA VAL A 197 -10.63 9.25 -6.64
C VAL A 197 -9.59 8.31 -5.99
N HIS A 198 -8.43 8.82 -5.59
CA HIS A 198 -7.35 8.04 -4.99
C HIS A 198 -7.26 8.14 -3.46
N GLU A 199 -8.09 8.97 -2.82
CA GLU A 199 -8.18 9.03 -1.37
C GLU A 199 -9.02 7.86 -0.84
N ASN A 200 -8.54 7.21 0.22
CA ASN A 200 -9.23 6.09 0.89
C ASN A 200 -9.58 4.88 0.01
N TYR A 201 -9.06 4.81 -1.22
CA TYR A 201 -9.26 3.71 -2.17
C TYR A 201 -8.02 2.82 -2.32
N LEU A 202 -6.86 3.43 -2.57
CA LEU A 202 -5.59 2.74 -2.80
C LEU A 202 -4.59 3.16 -1.72
N CYS A 203 -3.86 2.19 -1.16
CA CYS A 203 -2.70 2.51 -0.34
C CYS A 203 -1.52 2.96 -1.23
N THR A 204 -1.62 4.18 -1.74
CA THR A 204 -0.68 4.79 -2.67
C THR A 204 -0.21 6.14 -2.14
N TRP A 205 0.96 6.55 -2.59
CA TRP A 205 1.50 7.89 -2.40
C TRP A 205 1.43 8.65 -3.73
N ILE A 206 1.00 9.91 -3.71
CA ILE A 206 1.00 10.81 -4.86
C ILE A 206 1.57 12.16 -4.42
N GLY A 207 2.68 12.56 -5.03
CA GLY A 207 3.30 13.87 -4.84
C GLY A 207 3.29 14.68 -6.14
N LYS A 208 3.06 15.99 -6.04
CA LYS A 208 3.25 16.96 -7.11
C LYS A 208 4.64 17.58 -6.97
N PRO A 209 5.52 17.54 -7.98
CA PRO A 209 6.82 18.20 -7.91
C PRO A 209 6.71 19.67 -7.50
N ILE A 210 7.64 20.10 -6.63
CA ILE A 210 7.86 21.51 -6.28
C ILE A 210 8.74 22.16 -7.34
#